data_AF-A0AAW2UGB1-F1
#
_entry.id   AF-A0AAW2UGB1-F1
#
_cell.length_a   1.000
_cell.length_b   1.000
_cell.length_c   1.000
_cell.angle_alpha   90.00
_cell.angle_beta   90.00
_cell.angle_gamma   90.00
#
_symmetry.space_group_name_H-M   'P 1'
#
loop_
_entity.id
_entity.type
_entity.pdbx_description
1 polymer ?
#
loop_
_entity_poly.entity_id
_entity_poly.type
_entity_poly.pdbx_seq_one_letter_code
_entity_poly.pdbx_strand_id
1 'polypeptide(L)'
;MKFKAFLTDNGINLLEKRILPALDKMGKICHLYFTRDHAFFLHNLLNADGVQSVAQFKQQSLFHDYRISSQNDDKIAFCIDLSLLHRALRSILAIYVESRDFNSSGLQIKLVKKLPPHSTQPMPFLTFEAKGHKSAVVQDVPISKPLSRADVQELQLALESAQEMPATLVRAPELNSLQNFVDRMKHVGDVMGVSISKCGDLHLQISTTLITLGAEFRKLMVLGERADGVVGMRV
;
A
#
# COMPACT_ATOMS: atom_id res chain seq x y z
N MET A 1 -1.37 12.09 21.06
CA MET A 1 -1.17 12.21 19.59
C MET A 1 -2.43 12.78 18.96
N LYS A 2 -2.29 13.55 17.89
CA LYS A 2 -3.39 14.12 17.10
C LYS A 2 -3.07 13.94 15.62
N PHE A 3 -4.07 13.55 14.85
CA PHE A 3 -3.98 13.48 13.40
C PHE A 3 -5.30 14.00 12.83
N LYS A 4 -5.20 14.89 11.84
CA LYS A 4 -6.34 15.42 11.11
C LYS A 4 -5.89 15.82 9.71
N ALA A 5 -6.63 15.43 8.70
CA ALA A 5 -6.39 15.82 7.33
C ALA A 5 -7.71 15.80 6.54
N PHE A 6 -7.71 16.36 5.35
CA PHE A 6 -8.77 16.18 4.35
C PHE A 6 -8.22 15.35 3.20
N LEU A 7 -8.96 14.35 2.73
CA LEU A 7 -8.56 13.57 1.56
C LEU A 7 -8.77 14.40 0.29
N THR A 8 -7.79 14.34 -0.61
CA THR A 8 -7.93 14.91 -1.95
C THR A 8 -8.75 13.98 -2.83
N ASP A 9 -9.32 14.50 -3.92
CA ASP A 9 -10.02 13.67 -4.90
C ASP A 9 -9.11 12.60 -5.52
N ASN A 10 -7.83 12.93 -5.72
CA ASN A 10 -6.83 11.96 -6.16
C ASN A 10 -6.57 10.90 -5.09
N GLY A 11 -6.41 11.32 -3.82
CA GLY A 11 -6.21 10.42 -2.69
C GLY A 11 -7.36 9.44 -2.52
N ILE A 12 -8.60 9.91 -2.64
CA ILE A 12 -9.81 9.08 -2.65
C ILE A 12 -9.73 8.01 -3.74
N ASN A 13 -9.51 8.41 -5.00
CA ASN A 13 -9.48 7.48 -6.13
C ASN A 13 -8.33 6.47 -6.00
N LEU A 14 -7.18 6.92 -5.51
CA LEU A 14 -6.00 6.09 -5.31
C LEU A 14 -6.26 5.03 -4.24
N LEU A 15 -6.79 5.43 -3.09
CA LEU A 15 -7.10 4.51 -1.98
C LEU A 15 -8.21 3.53 -2.37
N GLU A 16 -9.33 4.02 -2.89
CA GLU A 16 -10.52 3.21 -3.15
C GLU A 16 -10.36 2.26 -4.35
N LYS A 17 -9.76 2.72 -5.46
CA LYS A 17 -9.71 1.92 -6.71
C LYS A 17 -8.45 1.10 -6.86
N ARG A 18 -7.35 1.48 -6.18
CA ARG A 18 -6.03 0.89 -6.43
C ARG A 18 -5.43 0.25 -5.18
N ILE A 19 -5.21 1.04 -4.13
CA ILE A 19 -4.36 0.62 -3.01
C ILE A 19 -5.09 -0.33 -2.07
N LEU A 20 -6.28 0.03 -1.58
CA LEU A 20 -7.03 -0.84 -0.66
C LEU A 20 -7.37 -2.20 -1.30
N PRO A 21 -7.87 -2.27 -2.56
CA PRO A 21 -8.13 -3.56 -3.20
C PRO A 21 -6.87 -4.41 -3.43
N ALA A 22 -5.71 -3.79 -3.68
CA ALA A 22 -4.46 -4.51 -3.85
C ALA A 22 -3.94 -5.07 -2.51
N LEU A 23 -4.02 -4.27 -1.43
CA LEU A 23 -3.58 -4.70 -0.10
C LEU A 23 -4.51 -5.75 0.52
N ASP A 24 -5.82 -5.67 0.27
CA ASP A 24 -6.81 -6.65 0.77
C ASP A 24 -6.54 -8.07 0.21
N LYS A 25 -5.92 -8.18 -0.98
CA LYS A 25 -5.45 -9.45 -1.55
C LYS A 25 -4.19 -9.99 -0.86
N MET A 26 -3.41 -9.16 -0.18
CA MET A 26 -2.19 -9.56 0.54
C MET A 26 -2.52 -10.00 1.96
N GLY A 27 -3.41 -9.27 2.63
CA GLY A 27 -3.96 -9.71 3.91
C GLY A 27 -4.93 -8.68 4.48
N LYS A 28 -5.68 -9.07 5.51
CA LYS A 28 -6.78 -8.25 6.07
C LYS A 28 -6.29 -7.10 6.96
N ILE A 29 -5.09 -7.21 7.52
CA ILE A 29 -4.54 -6.24 8.47
C ILE A 29 -3.34 -5.54 7.82
N CYS A 30 -3.30 -4.21 7.97
CA CYS A 30 -2.22 -3.37 7.48
C CYS A 30 -1.81 -2.37 8.56
N HIS A 31 -0.52 -2.05 8.63
CA HIS A 31 -0.01 -0.93 9.41
C HIS A 31 -0.14 0.35 8.59
N LEU A 32 -0.88 1.32 9.12
CA LEU A 32 -0.82 2.70 8.65
C LEU A 32 0.27 3.41 9.43
N TYR A 33 1.24 3.96 8.71
CA TYR A 33 2.33 4.72 9.29
C TYR A 33 2.36 6.12 8.70
N PHE A 34 2.16 7.12 9.56
CA PHE A 34 2.08 8.53 9.21
C PHE A 34 3.29 9.27 9.75
N THR A 35 3.88 10.09 8.88
CA THR A 35 5.01 10.98 9.14
C THR A 35 4.67 12.37 8.62
N ARG A 36 5.50 13.38 8.88
CA ARG A 36 5.28 14.75 8.39
C ARG A 36 5.14 14.83 6.86
N ASP A 37 5.89 14.00 6.14
CA ASP A 37 6.02 14.10 4.69
C ASP A 37 5.32 12.97 3.94
N HIS A 38 5.11 11.83 4.59
CA HIS A 38 4.65 10.60 3.95
C HIS A 38 3.59 9.86 4.76
N ALA A 39 2.74 9.16 4.03
CA ALA A 39 1.84 8.14 4.54
C ALA A 39 2.20 6.80 3.91
N PHE A 40 2.29 5.78 4.75
CA PHE A 40 2.67 4.44 4.38
C PHE A 40 1.56 3.46 4.72
N PHE A 41 1.33 2.51 3.82
CA PHE A 41 0.53 1.32 4.04
C PHE A 41 1.49 0.14 3.98
N LEU A 42 1.69 -0.51 5.13
CA LEU A 42 2.69 -1.55 5.28
C LEU A 42 1.99 -2.86 5.63
N HIS A 43 2.26 -3.91 4.87
CA HIS A 43 1.79 -5.25 5.16
C HIS A 43 2.98 -6.14 5.47
N ASN A 44 2.88 -6.86 6.59
CA ASN A 44 3.81 -7.91 6.99
C ASN A 44 5.29 -7.50 7.17
N LEU A 45 5.58 -6.21 7.33
CA LEU A 45 6.96 -5.70 7.39
C LEU A 45 7.73 -6.11 8.66
N LEU A 46 7.02 -6.25 9.79
CA LEU A 46 7.60 -6.67 11.07
C LEU A 46 7.64 -8.20 11.25
N ASN A 47 7.04 -8.94 10.33
CA ASN A 47 7.00 -10.39 10.36
C ASN A 47 7.93 -10.93 9.29
N ALA A 48 8.73 -11.94 9.64
CA ALA A 48 9.67 -12.57 8.72
C ALA A 48 9.03 -13.58 7.76
N ASP A 49 7.75 -13.93 7.98
CA ASP A 49 7.06 -14.98 7.23
C ASP A 49 5.97 -14.41 6.31
N GLY A 50 6.04 -14.73 5.03
CA GLY A 50 5.07 -14.32 4.00
C GLY A 50 5.47 -13.10 3.18
N VAL A 51 4.57 -12.69 2.28
CA VAL A 51 4.82 -11.56 1.35
C VAL A 51 4.72 -10.23 2.07
N GLN A 52 5.75 -9.39 1.91
CA GLN A 52 5.76 -8.03 2.42
C GLN A 52 5.29 -7.05 1.34
N SER A 53 4.59 -5.99 1.75
CA SER A 53 4.16 -4.93 0.83
C SER A 53 4.31 -3.56 1.48
N VAL A 54 4.87 -2.63 0.71
CA VAL A 54 5.11 -1.24 1.13
C VAL A 54 4.51 -0.33 0.07
N ALA A 55 3.48 0.43 0.43
CA ALA A 55 2.95 1.51 -0.41
C ALA A 55 3.22 2.85 0.28
N GLN A 56 4.09 3.65 -0.33
CA GLN A 56 4.50 4.98 0.15
C GLN A 56 3.87 6.07 -0.70
N PHE A 57 3.29 7.07 -0.04
CA PHE A 57 2.73 8.26 -0.68
C PHE A 57 3.30 9.51 -0.01
N LYS A 58 3.67 10.51 -0.81
CA LYS A 58 3.82 11.87 -0.28
C LYS A 58 2.47 12.30 0.31
N GLN A 59 2.48 12.94 1.48
CA GLN A 59 1.25 13.30 2.19
C GLN A 59 0.32 14.15 1.29
N GLN A 60 0.89 15.07 0.51
CA GLN A 60 0.15 15.94 -0.42
C GLN A 60 -0.57 15.20 -1.55
N SER A 61 -0.14 13.97 -1.89
CA SER A 61 -0.79 13.16 -2.92
C SER A 61 -2.12 12.58 -2.41
N LEU A 62 -2.23 12.38 -1.09
CA LEU A 62 -3.41 11.84 -0.43
C LEU A 62 -4.25 12.92 0.26
N PHE A 63 -3.62 13.97 0.79
CA PHE A 63 -4.21 14.86 1.77
C PHE A 63 -4.05 16.36 1.45
N HIS A 64 -4.99 17.15 1.98
CA HIS A 64 -4.94 18.59 2.19
C HIS A 64 -5.09 18.90 3.68
N ASP A 65 -4.58 20.07 4.12
CA ASP A 65 -4.56 20.49 5.52
C ASP A 65 -4.08 19.40 6.49
N TYR A 66 -3.01 18.70 6.10
CA TYR A 66 -2.43 17.62 6.86
C TYR A 66 -1.81 18.13 8.17
N ARG A 67 -2.36 17.68 9.30
CA ARG A 67 -1.90 18.04 10.65
C ARG A 67 -1.63 16.78 11.45
N ILE A 68 -0.38 16.59 11.83
CA ILE A 68 0.08 15.51 12.69
C ILE A 68 0.79 16.09 13.91
N SER A 69 0.56 15.50 15.08
CA SER A 69 1.25 15.86 16.32
C SER A 69 1.41 14.62 17.20
N SER A 70 2.66 14.24 17.48
CA SER A 70 3.00 13.07 18.30
C SER A 70 4.22 13.38 19.17
N GLN A 71 4.27 12.77 20.37
CA GLN A 71 5.48 12.81 21.22
C GLN A 71 6.63 11.95 20.66
N ASN A 72 6.37 11.21 19.58
CA ASN A 72 7.35 10.38 18.89
C ASN A 72 7.75 11.04 17.57
N ASP A 73 8.30 12.25 17.60
CA ASP A 73 8.77 12.98 16.41
C ASP A 73 7.72 13.14 15.30
N ASP A 74 6.45 13.37 15.67
CA ASP A 74 5.31 13.41 14.75
C ASP A 74 5.15 12.17 13.86
N LYS A 75 5.60 11.02 14.38
CA LYS A 75 5.37 9.68 13.82
C LYS A 75 4.22 9.01 14.57
N ILE A 76 3.28 8.46 13.80
CA ILE A 76 2.15 7.70 14.33
C ILE A 76 1.99 6.43 13.48
N ALA A 77 2.03 5.27 14.11
CA ALA A 77 1.75 3.99 13.46
C ALA A 77 0.71 3.18 14.24
N PHE A 78 -0.14 2.45 13.53
CA PHE A 78 -1.14 1.55 14.10
C PHE A 78 -1.65 0.56 13.06
N CYS A 79 -2.23 -0.55 13.50
CA CYS A 79 -2.88 -1.52 12.64
C CYS A 79 -4.34 -1.15 12.39
N ILE A 80 -4.82 -1.46 11.19
CA ILE A 80 -6.22 -1.31 10.79
C ILE A 80 -6.67 -2.52 9.98
N ASP A 81 -7.93 -2.89 10.14
CA ASP A 81 -8.58 -3.88 9.28
C ASP A 81 -8.99 -3.20 7.96
N LEU A 82 -8.46 -3.72 6.85
CA LEU A 82 -8.66 -3.15 5.52
C LEU A 82 -10.11 -3.28 5.04
N SER A 83 -10.83 -4.32 5.46
CA SER A 83 -12.24 -4.50 5.11
C SER A 83 -13.12 -3.44 5.77
N LEU A 84 -12.84 -3.11 7.04
CA LEU A 84 -13.53 -2.04 7.76
C LEU A 84 -13.19 -0.66 7.18
N LEU A 85 -11.90 -0.44 6.88
CA LEU A 85 -11.43 0.80 6.24
C LEU A 85 -12.09 1.01 4.87
N HIS A 86 -12.09 -0.02 4.02
CA HIS A 86 -12.66 0.06 2.69
C HIS A 86 -14.18 0.28 2.74
N ARG A 87 -14.89 -0.39 3.66
CA ARG A 87 -16.33 -0.18 3.90
C ARG A 87 -16.65 1.24 4.35
N ALA A 88 -15.90 1.78 5.30
CA ALA A 88 -16.09 3.14 5.80
C ALA A 88 -15.87 4.17 4.70
N LEU A 89 -14.82 3.99 3.88
CA LEU A 89 -14.53 4.87 2.75
C LEU A 89 -15.67 4.82 1.72
N ARG A 90 -16.11 3.63 1.31
CA ARG A 90 -17.24 3.45 0.37
C ARG A 90 -18.53 4.10 0.87
N SER A 91 -18.86 3.91 2.15
CA SER A 91 -20.07 4.50 2.75
C SER A 91 -20.06 6.02 2.69
N ILE A 92 -18.90 6.65 2.88
CA ILE A 92 -18.82 8.11 2.87
C ILE A 92 -18.72 8.66 1.45
N LEU A 93 -18.06 7.94 0.55
CA LEU A 93 -17.98 8.33 -0.85
C LEU A 93 -19.35 8.43 -1.52
N ALA A 94 -20.30 7.57 -1.13
CA ALA A 94 -21.69 7.68 -1.61
C ALA A 94 -22.29 9.07 -1.35
N ILE A 95 -22.02 9.66 -0.18
CA ILE A 95 -22.54 10.98 0.21
C ILE A 95 -21.67 12.13 -0.31
N TYR A 96 -20.35 11.93 -0.38
CA TYR A 96 -19.41 12.94 -0.88
C TYR A 96 -19.62 13.23 -2.37
N VAL A 97 -19.94 12.22 -3.19
CA VAL A 97 -20.21 12.42 -4.62
C VAL A 97 -21.47 13.27 -4.83
N GLU A 98 -22.51 13.08 -4.01
CA GLU A 98 -23.73 13.90 -4.06
C GLU A 98 -23.49 15.36 -3.65
N SER A 99 -22.42 15.65 -2.90
CA SER A 99 -22.14 16.97 -2.35
C SER A 99 -21.09 17.78 -3.11
N ARG A 100 -20.40 17.16 -4.08
CA ARG A 100 -19.30 17.75 -4.85
C ARG A 100 -19.68 19.04 -5.56
N ASP A 101 -20.94 19.19 -5.95
CA ASP A 101 -21.46 20.34 -6.69
C ASP A 101 -21.68 21.59 -5.81
N PHE A 102 -21.59 21.47 -4.48
CA PHE A 102 -22.01 22.53 -3.55
C PHE A 102 -20.88 23.14 -2.69
N ASN A 103 -19.61 23.10 -3.13
CA ASN A 103 -18.47 23.57 -2.32
C ASN A 103 -18.45 22.93 -0.91
N SER A 104 -18.88 21.67 -0.80
CA SER A 104 -18.98 20.98 0.47
C SER A 104 -17.61 20.80 1.11
N SER A 105 -17.50 21.00 2.42
CA SER A 105 -16.29 20.72 3.20
C SER A 105 -15.82 19.28 2.90
N GLY A 106 -14.62 19.14 2.35
CA GLY A 106 -14.10 17.88 1.83
C GLY A 106 -14.09 16.73 2.85
N LEU A 107 -13.78 15.52 2.36
CA LEU A 107 -13.73 14.32 3.18
C LEU A 107 -12.64 14.43 4.26
N GLN A 108 -13.03 14.61 5.51
CA GLN A 108 -12.09 14.70 6.63
C GLN A 108 -11.77 13.33 7.20
N ILE A 109 -10.50 13.13 7.55
CA ILE A 109 -10.02 11.97 8.29
C ILE A 109 -9.30 12.44 9.55
N LYS A 110 -9.58 11.82 10.70
CA LYS A 110 -8.96 12.19 11.97
C LYS A 110 -8.82 11.01 12.93
N LEU A 111 -7.78 11.06 13.76
CA LEU A 111 -7.64 10.14 14.88
C LEU A 111 -8.38 10.69 16.09
N VAL A 112 -9.26 9.88 16.66
CA VAL A 112 -10.02 10.20 17.86
C VAL A 112 -9.94 9.06 18.86
N LYS A 113 -10.12 9.40 20.13
CA LYS A 113 -10.29 8.44 21.20
C LYS A 113 -11.73 8.54 21.69
N LYS A 114 -12.50 7.45 21.58
CA LYS A 114 -13.92 7.40 21.96
C LYS A 114 -14.11 6.36 23.04
N LEU A 115 -15.10 6.57 23.92
CA LEU A 115 -15.55 5.55 24.87
C LEU A 115 -16.81 4.89 24.27
N PRO A 116 -16.72 3.67 23.73
CA PRO A 116 -17.88 2.99 23.15
C PRO A 116 -18.95 2.72 24.22
N PRO A 117 -20.24 2.67 23.83
CA PRO A 117 -21.28 2.16 24.70
C PRO A 117 -20.90 0.76 25.19
N HIS A 118 -21.02 0.51 26.50
CA HIS A 118 -20.67 -0.77 27.15
C HIS A 118 -19.16 -1.09 27.28
N SER A 119 -18.26 -0.13 27.03
CA SER A 119 -16.84 -0.29 27.37
C SER A 119 -16.45 0.63 28.52
N THR A 120 -15.59 0.13 29.41
CA THR A 120 -14.97 0.93 30.49
C THR A 120 -13.68 1.60 30.04
N GLN A 121 -13.14 1.22 28.87
CA GLN A 121 -11.87 1.71 28.37
C GLN A 121 -12.03 2.49 27.05
N PRO A 122 -11.47 3.71 26.95
CA PRO A 122 -11.54 4.49 25.74
C PRO A 122 -10.64 3.90 24.65
N MET A 123 -11.24 3.63 23.48
CA MET A 123 -10.61 3.00 22.33
C MET A 123 -10.26 4.01 21.22
N PRO A 124 -9.18 3.79 20.47
CA PRO A 124 -8.79 4.65 19.35
C PRO A 124 -9.57 4.29 18.08
N PHE A 125 -9.96 5.31 17.32
CA PHE A 125 -10.64 5.18 16.03
C PHE A 125 -10.02 6.11 14.99
N LEU A 126 -10.00 5.64 13.75
CA LEU A 126 -9.80 6.47 12.57
C LEU A 126 -11.18 6.87 12.05
N THR A 127 -11.56 8.12 12.32
CA THR A 127 -12.87 8.66 11.96
C THR A 127 -12.80 9.35 10.62
N PHE A 128 -13.77 9.03 9.78
CA PHE A 128 -14.02 9.69 8.51
C PHE A 128 -15.30 10.51 8.62
N GLU A 129 -15.26 11.76 8.17
CA GLU A 129 -16.40 12.68 8.21
C GLU A 129 -16.58 13.34 6.86
N ALA A 130 -17.78 13.26 6.29
CA ALA A 130 -18.19 14.09 5.17
C ALA A 130 -19.47 14.84 5.52
N LYS A 131 -19.54 16.10 5.08
CA LYS A 131 -20.76 16.89 5.16
C LYS A 131 -21.33 17.01 3.75
N GLY A 132 -22.45 16.36 3.52
CA GLY A 132 -23.28 16.57 2.35
C GLY A 132 -24.13 17.83 2.47
N HIS A 133 -24.92 18.12 1.43
CA HIS A 133 -25.76 19.32 1.36
C HIS A 133 -26.84 19.37 2.46
N LYS A 134 -27.37 18.22 2.90
CA LYS A 134 -28.42 18.10 3.94
C LYS A 134 -28.12 17.05 5.03
N SER A 135 -26.99 16.37 4.96
CA SER A 135 -26.66 15.26 5.84
C SER A 135 -25.16 15.25 6.13
N ALA A 136 -24.78 14.75 7.30
CA ALA A 136 -23.38 14.48 7.63
C ALA A 136 -23.24 13.01 7.98
N VAL A 137 -22.24 12.36 7.39
CA VAL A 137 -21.91 10.97 7.70
C VAL A 137 -20.58 10.92 8.42
N VAL A 138 -20.58 10.23 9.54
CA VAL A 138 -19.41 9.96 10.36
C VAL A 138 -19.26 8.44 10.42
N GLN A 139 -18.12 7.92 9.96
CA GLN A 139 -17.78 6.51 10.09
C GLN A 139 -16.55 6.37 10.97
N ASP A 140 -16.65 5.53 11.98
CA ASP A 140 -15.57 5.23 12.89
C ASP A 140 -14.97 3.86 12.57
N VAL A 141 -13.70 3.83 12.17
CA VAL A 141 -12.98 2.57 11.96
C VAL A 141 -12.12 2.29 13.20
N PRO A 142 -12.35 1.18 13.92
CA PRO A 142 -11.51 0.82 15.06
C PRO A 142 -10.09 0.53 14.58
N ILE A 143 -9.11 1.01 15.35
CA ILE A 143 -7.70 0.77 15.08
C ILE A 143 -7.04 0.10 16.28
N SER A 144 -5.87 -0.49 16.09
CA SER A 144 -5.08 -0.96 17.22
C SER A 144 -4.68 0.20 18.13
N LYS A 145 -4.20 -0.14 19.33
CA LYS A 145 -3.44 0.83 20.10
C LYS A 145 -2.28 1.35 19.22
N PRO A 146 -2.02 2.66 19.21
CA PRO A 146 -0.86 3.22 18.52
C PRO A 146 0.41 2.55 19.02
N LEU A 147 1.30 2.24 18.09
CA LEU A 147 2.57 1.59 18.36
C LEU A 147 3.42 2.43 19.33
N SER A 148 4.21 1.75 20.16
CA SER A 148 5.13 2.41 21.08
C SER A 148 6.28 3.07 20.33
N ARG A 149 7.07 3.93 21.01
CA ARG A 149 8.25 4.54 20.41
C ARG A 149 9.25 3.51 19.91
N ALA A 150 9.45 2.43 20.66
CA ALA A 150 10.34 1.33 20.29
C ALA A 150 9.83 0.61 19.03
N ASP A 151 8.54 0.23 19.01
CA ASP A 151 7.96 -0.50 17.87
C ASP A 151 7.95 0.37 16.59
N VAL A 152 7.75 1.69 16.71
CA VAL A 152 7.85 2.61 15.56
C VAL A 152 9.29 2.71 15.05
N GLN A 153 10.29 2.67 15.93
CA GLN A 153 11.70 2.64 15.53
C GLN A 153 12.04 1.33 14.81
N GLU A 154 11.56 0.20 15.31
CA GLU A 154 11.71 -1.10 14.65
C GLU A 154 11.06 -1.11 13.26
N LEU A 155 9.83 -0.61 13.16
CA LEU A 155 9.12 -0.47 11.89
C LEU A 155 9.87 0.42 10.88
N GLN A 156 10.48 1.51 11.36
CA GLN A 156 11.30 2.41 10.55
C GLN A 156 12.56 1.70 10.03
N LEU A 157 13.26 0.95 10.89
CA LEU A 157 14.46 0.20 10.49
C LEU A 157 14.12 -0.89 9.46
N ALA A 158 12.99 -1.59 9.66
CA ALA A 158 12.52 -2.58 8.70
C ALA A 158 12.18 -1.95 7.34
N LEU A 159 11.59 -0.74 7.34
CA LEU A 159 11.29 0.00 6.11
C LEU A 159 12.56 0.43 5.36
N GLU A 160 13.60 0.84 6.09
CA GLU A 160 14.89 1.23 5.51
C GLU A 160 15.62 0.01 4.92
N SER A 161 15.60 -1.13 5.63
CA SER A 161 16.18 -2.39 5.14
C SER A 161 15.48 -2.89 3.86
N ALA A 162 14.14 -2.76 3.79
CA ALA A 162 13.37 -3.19 2.62
C ALA A 162 13.60 -2.34 1.35
N GLN A 163 14.32 -1.20 1.44
CA GLN A 163 14.63 -0.34 0.31
C GLN A 163 15.93 -0.71 -0.42
N GLU A 164 16.65 -1.74 0.02
CA GLU A 164 17.85 -2.19 -0.67
C GLU A 164 17.49 -2.79 -2.05
N MET A 165 17.99 -2.14 -3.11
CA MET A 165 17.72 -2.55 -4.48
C MET A 165 18.83 -3.48 -4.99
N PRO A 166 18.50 -4.61 -5.63
CA PRO A 166 19.49 -5.46 -6.27
C PRO A 166 20.30 -4.74 -7.36
N ALA A 167 21.55 -5.17 -7.58
CA ALA A 167 22.43 -4.57 -8.58
C ALA A 167 21.90 -4.68 -10.03
N THR A 168 21.21 -5.78 -10.35
CA THR A 168 20.60 -5.99 -11.68
C THR A 168 19.09 -5.77 -11.59
N LEU A 169 18.58 -4.84 -12.39
CA LEU A 169 17.16 -4.50 -12.46
C LEU A 169 16.72 -4.50 -13.92
N VAL A 170 15.55 -5.09 -14.17
CA VAL A 170 14.94 -5.14 -15.49
C VAL A 170 13.52 -4.58 -15.38
N ARG A 171 13.15 -3.69 -16.30
CA ARG A 171 11.79 -3.16 -16.37
C ARG A 171 10.82 -4.31 -16.68
N ALA A 172 9.82 -4.48 -15.83
CA ALA A 172 8.79 -5.49 -16.03
C ALA A 172 8.11 -5.33 -17.41
N PRO A 173 7.75 -6.44 -18.08
CA PRO A 173 6.91 -6.40 -19.27
C PRO A 173 5.51 -5.90 -18.91
N GLU A 174 4.60 -5.85 -19.90
CA GLU A 174 3.21 -5.47 -19.64
C GLU A 174 2.59 -6.37 -18.56
N LEU A 175 2.16 -5.76 -17.45
CA LEU A 175 1.69 -6.47 -16.27
C LEU A 175 0.46 -7.35 -16.56
N ASN A 176 -0.39 -6.98 -17.51
CA ASN A 176 -1.54 -7.79 -17.92
C ASN A 176 -1.10 -9.11 -18.57
N SER A 177 -0.09 -9.06 -19.44
CA SER A 177 0.48 -10.25 -20.08
C SER A 177 1.16 -11.16 -19.07
N LEU A 178 1.89 -10.56 -18.12
CA LEU A 178 2.51 -11.28 -17.02
C LEU A 178 1.46 -11.95 -16.13
N GLN A 179 0.43 -11.21 -15.71
CA GLN A 179 -0.69 -11.74 -14.91
C GLN A 179 -1.37 -12.92 -15.62
N ASN A 180 -1.74 -12.74 -16.89
CA ASN A 180 -2.39 -13.78 -17.68
C ASN A 180 -1.53 -15.05 -17.78
N PHE A 181 -0.21 -14.90 -17.88
CA PHE A 181 0.71 -16.03 -17.89
C PHE A 181 0.72 -16.73 -16.52
N VAL A 182 0.94 -15.99 -15.42
CA VAL A 182 0.93 -16.53 -14.05
C VAL A 182 -0.38 -17.23 -13.72
N ASP A 183 -1.52 -16.65 -14.13
CA ASP A 183 -2.86 -17.22 -13.91
C ASP A 183 -3.09 -18.53 -14.65
N ARG A 184 -2.42 -18.77 -15.79
CA ARG A 184 -2.45 -20.09 -16.45
C ARG A 184 -1.49 -21.05 -15.76
N MET A 185 -0.29 -20.59 -15.45
CA MET A 185 0.80 -21.39 -14.90
C MET A 185 0.50 -21.91 -13.48
N LYS A 186 -0.29 -21.19 -12.67
CA LYS A 186 -0.70 -21.67 -11.33
C LYS A 186 -1.46 -23.01 -11.35
N HIS A 187 -2.05 -23.41 -12.50
CA HIS A 187 -2.72 -24.71 -12.64
C HIS A 187 -1.74 -25.84 -12.99
N VAL A 188 -0.50 -25.50 -13.35
CA VAL A 188 0.55 -26.46 -13.75
C VAL A 188 1.39 -26.87 -12.55
N GLY A 189 1.71 -25.94 -11.64
CA GLY A 189 2.48 -26.23 -10.44
C GLY A 189 2.49 -25.06 -9.46
N ASP A 190 2.93 -25.36 -8.23
CA ASP A 190 2.86 -24.42 -7.10
C ASP A 190 4.04 -23.45 -7.04
N VAL A 191 5.18 -23.81 -7.63
CA VAL A 191 6.42 -23.03 -7.58
C VAL A 191 6.81 -22.55 -8.97
N MET A 192 7.00 -21.25 -9.11
CA MET A 192 7.50 -20.62 -10.32
C MET A 192 8.88 -20.02 -10.09
N GLY A 193 9.88 -20.52 -10.81
CA GLY A 193 11.20 -19.93 -10.93
C GLY A 193 11.12 -18.63 -11.73
N VAL A 194 11.73 -17.58 -11.19
CA VAL A 194 11.84 -16.26 -11.82
C VAL A 194 13.32 -15.92 -11.92
N SER A 195 13.81 -15.65 -13.11
CA SER A 195 15.19 -15.20 -13.32
C SER A 195 15.26 -14.05 -14.31
N ILE A 196 16.23 -13.16 -14.08
CA ILE A 196 16.49 -12.01 -14.95
C ILE A 196 17.94 -12.06 -15.43
N SER A 197 18.17 -11.64 -16.67
CA SER A 197 19.51 -11.52 -17.26
C SER A 197 19.97 -10.06 -17.24
N LYS A 198 21.30 -9.82 -17.15
CA LYS A 198 21.89 -8.49 -17.35
C LYS A 198 21.76 -7.97 -18.80
N CYS A 199 21.19 -8.79 -19.69
CA CYS A 199 20.92 -8.47 -21.09
C CYS A 199 19.47 -8.00 -21.32
N GLY A 200 18.63 -8.04 -20.28
CA GLY A 200 17.23 -7.61 -20.36
C GLY A 200 16.26 -8.73 -20.71
N ASP A 201 16.53 -9.96 -20.27
CA ASP A 201 15.60 -11.08 -20.41
C ASP A 201 15.00 -11.42 -19.05
N LEU A 202 13.70 -11.72 -19.04
CA LEU A 202 12.97 -12.25 -17.89
C LEU A 202 12.47 -13.65 -18.25
N HIS A 203 12.90 -14.66 -17.48
CA HIS A 203 12.45 -16.03 -17.62
C HIS A 203 11.53 -16.39 -16.46
N LEU A 204 10.39 -16.98 -16.80
CA LEU A 204 9.43 -17.54 -15.86
C LEU A 204 9.28 -19.01 -16.17
N GLN A 205 9.51 -19.88 -15.20
CA GLN A 205 9.54 -21.31 -15.42
C GLN A 205 8.83 -22.06 -14.28
N ILE A 206 8.00 -23.02 -14.63
CA ILE A 206 7.46 -24.02 -13.70
C ILE A 206 7.98 -25.37 -14.12
N SER A 207 8.56 -26.08 -13.16
CA SER A 207 9.08 -27.43 -13.34
C SER A 207 8.34 -28.37 -12.40
N THR A 208 7.67 -29.36 -12.96
CA THR A 208 7.07 -30.48 -12.23
C THR A 208 7.82 -31.77 -12.55
N THR A 209 7.40 -32.89 -11.97
CA THR A 209 8.00 -34.20 -12.24
C THR A 209 7.83 -34.67 -13.69
N LEU A 210 6.83 -34.17 -14.41
CA LEU A 210 6.49 -34.64 -15.76
C LEU A 210 6.79 -33.61 -16.86
N ILE A 211 6.63 -32.32 -16.57
CA ILE A 211 6.74 -31.26 -17.57
C ILE A 211 7.48 -30.04 -17.02
N THR A 212 8.17 -29.36 -17.92
CA THR A 212 8.76 -28.05 -17.67
C THR A 212 8.15 -27.08 -18.67
N LEU A 213 7.52 -26.03 -18.17
CA LEU A 213 6.86 -25.01 -18.98
C LEU A 213 7.37 -23.64 -18.56
N GLY A 214 7.64 -22.77 -19.53
CA GLY A 214 8.13 -21.44 -19.23
C GLY A 214 7.87 -20.44 -20.34
N ALA A 215 8.06 -19.17 -20.01
CA ALA A 215 8.02 -18.06 -20.93
C ALA A 215 9.28 -17.22 -20.77
N GLU A 216 9.68 -16.58 -21.87
CA GLU A 216 10.80 -15.68 -21.93
C GLU A 216 10.32 -14.34 -22.51
N PHE A 217 10.56 -13.27 -21.74
CA PHE A 217 10.33 -11.90 -22.19
C PHE A 217 11.68 -11.27 -22.49
N ARG A 218 11.97 -11.05 -23.77
CA ARG A 218 13.26 -10.55 -24.25
C ARG A 218 13.26 -9.04 -24.44
N LYS A 219 14.46 -8.46 -24.51
CA LYS A 219 14.70 -7.04 -24.85
C LYS A 219 14.02 -6.06 -23.90
N LEU A 220 13.87 -6.44 -22.64
CA LEU A 220 13.40 -5.56 -21.59
C LEU A 220 14.49 -4.53 -21.24
N MET A 221 14.06 -3.36 -20.78
CA MET A 221 14.99 -2.29 -20.43
C MET A 221 15.72 -2.64 -19.13
N VAL A 222 17.05 -2.79 -19.20
CA VAL A 222 17.90 -2.93 -18.02
C VAL A 222 18.08 -1.56 -17.36
N LEU A 223 17.72 -1.48 -16.09
CA LEU A 223 17.78 -0.29 -15.23
C LEU A 223 18.97 -0.31 -14.24
N GLY A 224 19.56 -1.49 -14.00
CA GLY A 224 20.73 -1.68 -13.16
C GLY A 224 22.00 -1.97 -13.97
N GLU A 225 22.92 -2.73 -13.39
CA GLU A 225 24.12 -3.19 -14.09
C GLU A 225 23.78 -3.98 -15.36
N ARG A 226 24.42 -3.59 -16.46
CA ARG A 226 24.42 -4.37 -17.70
C ARG A 226 25.59 -5.33 -17.70
N ALA A 227 25.45 -6.43 -18.42
CA ALA A 227 26.63 -7.19 -18.80
C ALA A 227 27.46 -6.27 -19.70
N ASP A 228 28.75 -6.10 -19.40
CA ASP A 228 29.69 -5.45 -20.30
C ASP A 228 29.66 -6.23 -21.61
N GLY A 229 28.89 -5.70 -22.57
CA GLY A 229 28.91 -6.21 -23.92
C GLY A 229 30.28 -5.91 -24.47
N VAL A 230 31.06 -6.97 -24.70
CA VAL A 230 32.11 -7.04 -25.72
C VAL A 230 31.69 -6.12 -26.86
N VAL A 231 32.37 -4.98 -26.96
CA VAL A 231 32.27 -4.07 -28.10
C VAL A 231 32.72 -4.88 -29.30
N GLY A 232 31.78 -5.54 -29.97
CA GLY A 232 32.01 -6.20 -31.23
C GLY A 232 32.55 -5.16 -32.19
N MET A 233 33.82 -5.30 -32.55
CA MET A 233 34.48 -4.57 -33.62
C MET A 233 33.53 -4.50 -34.82
N ARG A 234 33.08 -3.28 -35.13
CA ARG A 234 32.62 -2.95 -36.47
C ARG A 234 33.86 -2.52 -37.26
N VAL A 235 34.28 -3.40 -38.16
CA VAL A 235 35.10 -3.06 -39.33
C VAL A 235 34.23 -2.22 -40.28
#